data_AF-A0A2R7L1W4-F1
#
_entry.id   AF-A0A2R7L1W4-F1
#
_cell.length_a   1.000
_cell.length_b   1.000
_cell.length_c   1.000
_cell.angle_alpha   90.00
_cell.angle_beta   90.00
_cell.angle_gamma   90.00
#
_symmetry.space_group_name_H-M   'P 1'
#
loop_
_entity.id
_entity.type
_entity.pdbx_description
1 polymer ?
#
loop_
_entity_poly.entity_id
_entity_poly.type
_entity_poly.pdbx_seq_one_letter_code
_entity_poly.pdbx_strand_id
1 'polypeptide(L)'
;MKKIMLLGLLLINQLCFAQSNIDWSGTVVFPANFKVGDYIEFLGVHPMNAGASGNYEISISYTRLDIAAGATHLASISHSNPDVWREVGRINSNGYTGNPSNSYCFTIDCNTEYANPRFRIRAVNVKGSNANALPVDIKVRSISQNTGWTS
;
A
#
# COMPACT_ATOMS: atom_id res chain seq x y z
N MET A 1 40.59 -22.56 -21.03
CA MET A 1 39.99 -22.70 -19.68
C MET A 1 39.42 -21.40 -19.14
N LYS A 2 40.18 -20.30 -19.03
CA LYS A 2 39.69 -19.00 -18.51
C LYS A 2 38.44 -18.44 -19.21
N LYS A 3 38.34 -18.57 -20.55
CA LYS A 3 37.18 -18.09 -21.34
C LYS A 3 35.90 -18.93 -21.14
N ILE A 4 36.04 -20.22 -20.81
CA ILE A 4 34.90 -21.13 -20.56
C ILE A 4 34.33 -20.88 -19.15
N MET A 5 35.19 -20.62 -18.16
CA MET A 5 34.74 -20.17 -16.82
C MET A 5 33.99 -18.85 -16.87
N LEU A 6 34.42 -17.90 -17.70
CA LEU A 6 33.76 -16.60 -17.84
C LEU A 6 32.35 -16.73 -18.42
N LEU A 7 32.17 -17.61 -19.41
CA LEU A 7 30.86 -17.92 -19.99
C LEU A 7 29.92 -18.58 -18.98
N GLY A 8 30.45 -19.50 -18.16
CA GLY A 8 29.71 -20.13 -17.06
C GLY A 8 29.25 -19.13 -15.99
N LEU A 9 30.11 -18.18 -15.60
CA LEU A 9 29.75 -17.13 -14.64
C LEU A 9 28.68 -16.17 -15.17
N LEU A 10 28.70 -15.86 -16.47
CA LEU A 10 27.69 -14.99 -17.11
C LEU A 10 26.30 -15.66 -17.16
N LEU A 11 26.24 -16.98 -17.33
CA LEU A 11 24.99 -17.75 -17.31
C LEU A 11 24.38 -17.87 -15.89
N ILE A 12 25.22 -17.94 -14.85
CA ILE A 12 24.75 -18.03 -13.45
C ILE A 12 24.09 -16.71 -13.00
N ASN A 13 24.54 -15.55 -13.49
CA ASN A 13 23.91 -14.26 -13.18
C ASN A 13 22.46 -14.15 -13.67
N GLN A 14 22.05 -14.92 -14.68
CA GLN A 14 20.66 -14.94 -15.15
C GLN A 14 19.72 -15.79 -14.27
N LEU A 15 20.28 -16.55 -13.32
CA LEU A 15 19.51 -17.31 -12.32
C LEU A 15 19.32 -16.52 -11.01
N CYS A 16 19.81 -15.28 -10.95
CA CYS A 16 19.57 -14.40 -9.83
C CYS A 16 18.15 -13.80 -9.94
N PHE A 17 17.21 -14.33 -9.16
CA PHE A 17 15.88 -13.74 -8.98
C PHE A 17 15.99 -12.47 -8.13
N ALA A 18 16.38 -11.35 -8.73
CA ALA A 18 16.14 -10.06 -8.13
C ALA A 18 14.62 -9.82 -8.12
N GLN A 19 14.08 -9.35 -7.00
CA GLN A 19 12.68 -9.00 -6.92
C GLN A 19 12.38 -7.83 -7.88
N SER A 20 11.61 -8.10 -8.92
CA SER A 20 10.94 -7.06 -9.71
C SER A 20 9.72 -6.52 -8.94
N ASN A 21 9.33 -5.26 -9.14
CA ASN A 21 8.13 -4.66 -8.52
C ASN A 21 8.20 -4.51 -7.00
N ILE A 22 9.27 -3.86 -6.51
CA ILE A 22 9.46 -3.56 -5.08
C ILE A 22 8.54 -2.42 -4.61
N ASP A 23 8.42 -1.37 -5.42
CA ASP A 23 7.66 -0.17 -5.06
C ASP A 23 6.53 0.11 -6.07
N TRP A 24 5.44 0.68 -5.57
CA TRP A 24 4.39 1.34 -6.32
C TRP A 24 4.12 2.70 -5.68
N SER A 25 3.78 3.70 -6.49
CA SER A 25 3.38 5.02 -6.02
C SER A 25 2.20 5.53 -6.82
N GLY A 26 1.24 6.16 -6.15
CA GLY A 26 0.10 6.80 -6.78
C GLY A 26 -0.56 7.81 -5.87
N THR A 27 -1.55 8.51 -6.41
CA THR A 27 -2.32 9.51 -5.66
C THR A 27 -3.79 9.24 -5.90
N VAL A 28 -4.58 9.32 -4.84
CA VAL A 28 -6.05 9.30 -4.92
C VAL A 28 -6.60 10.62 -4.40
N VAL A 29 -7.77 11.03 -4.91
CA VAL A 29 -8.37 12.31 -4.55
C VAL A 29 -9.74 12.06 -3.94
N PHE A 30 -9.88 12.37 -2.66
CA PHE A 30 -11.19 12.43 -2.02
C PHE A 30 -11.88 13.75 -2.39
N PRO A 31 -13.16 13.72 -2.81
CA PRO A 31 -13.88 14.93 -3.17
C PRO A 31 -14.06 15.84 -1.94
N ALA A 32 -14.37 17.11 -2.20
CA ALA A 32 -14.83 18.00 -1.13
C ALA A 32 -16.02 17.38 -0.39
N ASN A 33 -16.12 17.62 0.91
CA ASN A 33 -17.19 17.10 1.78
C ASN A 33 -17.31 15.56 1.89
N PHE A 34 -16.27 14.78 1.57
CA PHE A 34 -16.24 13.34 1.84
C PHE A 34 -16.66 13.02 3.29
N LYS A 35 -17.25 11.84 3.49
CA LYS A 35 -17.80 11.39 4.77
C LYS A 35 -16.98 10.24 5.35
N VAL A 36 -17.11 10.05 6.66
CA VAL A 36 -16.60 8.85 7.31
C VAL A 36 -17.25 7.63 6.65
N GLY A 37 -16.43 6.66 6.25
CA GLY A 37 -16.86 5.48 5.51
C GLY A 37 -16.58 5.54 4.00
N ASP A 38 -16.41 6.72 3.42
CA ASP A 38 -16.04 6.86 2.00
C ASP A 38 -14.68 6.17 1.76
N TYR A 39 -14.54 5.48 0.63
CA TYR A 39 -13.33 4.74 0.30
C TYR A 39 -12.99 4.81 -1.18
N ILE A 40 -11.72 4.57 -1.49
CA ILE A 40 -11.19 4.46 -2.86
C ILE A 40 -10.29 3.21 -2.90
N GLU A 41 -10.63 2.23 -3.73
CA GLU A 41 -9.73 1.13 -4.09
C GLU A 41 -8.63 1.70 -5.00
N PHE A 42 -7.36 1.37 -4.73
CA PHE A 42 -6.24 2.03 -5.42
C PHE A 42 -5.17 1.08 -5.94
N LEU A 43 -5.11 -0.17 -5.46
CA LEU A 43 -4.06 -1.11 -5.85
C LEU A 43 -4.47 -2.57 -5.62
N GLY A 44 -4.41 -3.37 -6.67
CA GLY A 44 -4.35 -4.84 -6.63
C GLY A 44 -2.91 -5.33 -6.59
N VAL A 45 -2.67 -6.43 -5.86
CA VAL A 45 -1.34 -7.03 -5.69
C VAL A 45 -1.32 -8.48 -6.17
N HIS A 46 -0.14 -9.00 -6.52
CA HIS A 46 0.03 -10.35 -7.06
C HIS A 46 1.11 -11.14 -6.30
N PRO A 47 0.82 -11.65 -5.09
CA PRO A 47 1.83 -12.37 -4.32
C PRO A 47 2.20 -13.72 -4.97
N MET A 48 3.49 -14.01 -5.08
CA MET A 48 4.02 -15.16 -5.83
C MET A 48 3.57 -16.54 -5.29
N ASN A 49 3.71 -16.79 -3.98
CA ASN A 49 3.55 -18.14 -3.41
C ASN A 49 2.08 -18.47 -3.17
N ALA A 50 1.33 -18.69 -4.26
CA ALA A 50 -0.12 -18.89 -4.26
C ALA A 50 -0.86 -17.79 -3.47
N GLY A 51 -0.43 -16.53 -3.55
CA GLY A 51 -1.04 -15.44 -2.79
C GLY A 51 -0.60 -15.31 -1.32
N ALA A 52 0.18 -16.26 -0.77
CA ALA A 52 0.57 -16.25 0.65
C ALA A 52 1.85 -15.45 0.96
N SER A 53 2.64 -15.06 -0.04
CA SER A 53 3.89 -14.30 0.18
C SER A 53 3.68 -12.79 0.32
N GLY A 54 2.44 -12.31 0.30
CA GLY A 54 2.16 -10.88 0.21
C GLY A 54 2.35 -10.17 1.53
N ASN A 55 3.46 -9.46 1.71
CA ASN A 55 3.69 -8.57 2.84
C ASN A 55 4.05 -7.19 2.32
N TYR A 56 3.34 -6.15 2.79
CA TYR A 56 3.40 -4.83 2.21
C TYR A 56 3.48 -3.74 3.29
N GLU A 57 4.34 -2.77 3.05
CA GLU A 57 4.38 -1.51 3.79
C GLU A 57 3.65 -0.45 2.96
N ILE A 58 2.65 0.20 3.56
CA ILE A 58 1.80 1.17 2.88
C ILE A 58 1.90 2.50 3.62
N SER A 59 2.58 3.46 3.00
CA SER A 59 2.73 4.82 3.49
C SER A 59 1.77 5.75 2.79
N ILE A 60 1.06 6.55 3.58
CA ILE A 60 0.20 7.63 3.08
C ILE A 60 0.67 8.98 3.62
N SER A 61 0.52 10.02 2.82
CA SER A 61 0.70 11.41 3.23
C SER A 61 -0.28 12.31 2.52
N TYR A 62 -0.75 13.34 3.21
CA TYR A 62 -1.67 14.31 2.64
C TYR A 62 -1.57 15.63 3.36
N THR A 63 -1.83 16.69 2.60
CA THR A 63 -1.98 18.05 3.11
C THR A 63 -3.20 18.69 2.46
N ARG A 64 -3.93 19.45 3.25
CA ARG A 64 -5.03 20.32 2.81
C ARG A 64 -5.23 21.32 3.92
N LEU A 65 -5.48 22.59 3.60
CA LEU A 65 -5.68 23.68 4.57
C LEU A 65 -6.13 23.20 5.96
N ASP A 66 -5.30 23.46 6.98
CA ASP A 66 -5.47 23.06 8.38
C ASP A 66 -5.39 21.55 8.69
N ILE A 67 -4.80 20.75 7.79
CA ILE A 67 -4.37 19.38 8.05
C ILE A 67 -3.10 19.01 7.25
N ALA A 68 -2.13 18.42 7.94
CA ALA A 68 -1.01 17.71 7.34
C ALA A 68 -0.74 16.47 8.17
N ALA A 69 -0.83 15.28 7.55
CA ALA A 69 -0.64 14.03 8.27
C ALA A 69 -0.04 12.95 7.37
N GLY A 70 0.58 11.98 8.02
CA GLY A 70 1.11 10.79 7.35
C GLY A 70 1.05 9.57 8.26
N ALA A 71 1.01 8.39 7.66
CA ALA A 71 0.96 7.12 8.38
C ALA A 71 1.55 5.99 7.55
N THR A 72 2.10 4.99 8.24
CA THR A 72 2.57 3.73 7.66
C THR A 72 1.79 2.56 8.23
N HIS A 73 1.40 1.64 7.36
CA HIS A 73 0.62 0.44 7.67
C HIS A 73 1.37 -0.81 7.20
N LEU A 74 1.15 -1.95 7.88
CA LEU A 74 1.67 -3.25 7.48
C LEU A 74 0.53 -4.21 7.14
N ALA A 75 0.45 -4.59 5.87
CA ALA A 75 -0.53 -5.55 5.38
C ALA A 75 0.11 -6.90 5.10
N SER A 76 -0.64 -7.97 5.36
CA SER A 76 -0.31 -9.33 4.98
C SER A 76 -1.47 -9.94 4.20
N ILE A 77 -1.16 -10.71 3.17
CA ILE A 77 -2.11 -11.42 2.33
C ILE A 77 -1.97 -12.93 2.60
N SER A 78 -3.09 -13.60 2.79
CA SER A 78 -3.14 -15.06 2.91
C SER A 78 -3.73 -15.68 1.64
N HIS A 79 -3.53 -16.99 1.47
CA HIS A 79 -3.97 -17.72 0.29
C HIS A 79 -5.50 -17.77 0.13
N SER A 80 -6.24 -18.21 1.15
CA SER A 80 -7.65 -18.61 0.99
C SER A 80 -8.59 -17.85 1.94
N ASN A 81 -8.59 -16.52 1.84
CA ASN A 81 -9.53 -15.69 2.59
C ASN A 81 -10.78 -15.35 1.76
N PRO A 82 -11.93 -15.11 2.42
CA PRO A 82 -13.14 -14.62 1.76
C PRO A 82 -12.97 -13.16 1.32
N ASP A 83 -13.84 -12.74 0.39
CA ASP A 83 -13.99 -11.35 -0.08
C ASP A 83 -14.50 -10.44 1.06
N VAL A 84 -13.57 -10.04 1.93
CA VAL A 84 -13.84 -9.23 3.13
C VAL A 84 -12.73 -8.22 3.31
N TRP A 85 -13.14 -6.96 3.41
CA TRP A 85 -12.28 -5.85 3.76
C TRP A 85 -11.98 -5.81 5.25
N ARG A 86 -10.70 -5.71 5.59
CA ARG A 86 -10.21 -5.62 6.96
C ARG A 86 -9.27 -4.44 7.09
N GLU A 87 -9.40 -3.69 8.17
CA GLU A 87 -8.49 -2.59 8.47
C GLU A 87 -7.08 -3.11 8.72
N VAL A 88 -6.10 -2.48 8.10
CA VAL A 88 -4.68 -2.84 8.19
C VAL A 88 -4.07 -2.20 9.43
N GLY A 89 -3.21 -2.95 10.12
CA GLY A 89 -2.48 -2.45 11.27
C GLY A 89 -1.61 -1.26 10.91
N ARG A 90 -1.83 -0.13 11.58
CA ARG A 90 -0.97 1.05 11.50
C ARG A 90 0.21 0.87 12.46
N ILE A 91 1.43 1.05 11.95
CA ILE A 91 2.66 0.90 12.74
C ILE A 91 3.25 2.22 13.20
N ASN A 92 3.02 3.29 12.45
CA ASN A 92 3.49 4.63 12.79
C ASN A 92 2.56 5.68 12.16
N SER A 93 2.41 6.82 12.83
CA SER A 93 1.71 7.97 12.26
C SER A 93 2.18 9.28 12.85
N ASN A 94 2.12 10.31 12.03
CA ASN A 94 2.26 11.69 12.44
C ASN A 94 0.97 12.43 12.09
N GLY A 95 0.19 12.77 13.11
CA GLY A 95 -1.02 13.56 12.96
C GLY A 95 -0.74 15.06 13.03
N TYR A 96 -1.65 15.87 12.48
CA TYR A 96 -1.46 17.33 12.43
C TYR A 96 -1.50 18.02 13.80
N THR A 97 -2.43 17.61 14.67
CA THR A 97 -2.55 18.17 16.02
C THR A 97 -1.86 17.26 17.03
N GLY A 98 -1.34 17.83 18.13
CA GLY A 98 -0.61 17.10 19.18
C GLY A 98 -1.39 15.99 19.90
N ASN A 99 -2.61 15.66 19.45
CA ASN A 99 -3.34 14.45 19.81
C ASN A 99 -3.15 13.37 18.72
N PRO A 100 -2.17 12.46 18.85
CA PRO A 100 -1.80 11.51 17.79
C PRO A 100 -2.93 10.55 17.39
N SER A 101 -3.87 10.26 18.30
CA SER A 101 -4.90 9.23 18.09
C SER A 101 -6.11 9.70 17.27
N ASN A 102 -6.29 11.01 17.06
CA ASN A 102 -7.49 11.57 16.40
C ASN A 102 -7.17 12.66 15.35
N SER A 103 -5.93 12.69 14.87
CA SER A 103 -5.40 13.75 13.98
C SER A 103 -5.14 13.29 12.54
N TYR A 104 -5.87 12.26 12.08
CA TYR A 104 -5.75 11.72 10.73
C TYR A 104 -7.16 11.47 10.14
N CYS A 105 -7.27 11.59 8.82
CA CYS A 105 -8.51 11.37 8.07
C CYS A 105 -8.70 9.92 7.62
N PHE A 106 -7.60 9.18 7.41
CA PHE A 106 -7.65 7.93 6.64
C PHE A 106 -7.04 6.74 7.37
N THR A 107 -7.52 5.56 6.98
CA THR A 107 -6.91 4.26 7.26
C THR A 107 -6.81 3.46 5.96
N ILE A 108 -6.05 2.37 5.98
CA ILE A 108 -5.94 1.43 4.87
C ILE A 108 -6.71 0.17 5.23
N ASP A 109 -7.51 -0.34 4.30
CA ASP A 109 -8.07 -1.68 4.40
C ASP A 109 -7.43 -2.58 3.35
N CYS A 110 -7.31 -3.88 3.67
CA CYS A 110 -6.93 -4.92 2.73
C CYS A 110 -8.09 -5.88 2.50
N ASN A 111 -8.25 -6.29 1.26
CA ASN A 111 -8.98 -7.48 0.89
C ASN A 111 -7.97 -8.55 0.51
N THR A 112 -8.21 -9.76 1.00
CA THR A 112 -7.30 -10.91 0.86
C THR A 112 -7.97 -12.06 0.11
N GLU A 113 -9.03 -11.76 -0.63
CA GLU A 113 -9.72 -12.69 -1.53
C GLU A 113 -8.70 -13.46 -2.39
N TYR A 114 -8.89 -14.78 -2.48
CA TYR A 114 -8.04 -15.64 -3.29
C TYR A 114 -7.95 -15.12 -4.74
N ALA A 115 -6.71 -15.00 -5.24
CA ALA A 115 -6.39 -14.48 -6.57
C ALA A 115 -6.80 -13.03 -6.87
N ASN A 116 -7.38 -12.30 -5.91
CA ASN A 116 -7.78 -10.90 -6.07
C ASN A 116 -7.48 -10.03 -4.83
N PRO A 117 -6.25 -10.09 -4.26
CA PRO A 117 -5.91 -9.26 -3.11
C PRO A 117 -5.71 -7.79 -3.54
N ARG A 118 -6.30 -6.88 -2.77
CA ARG A 118 -6.40 -5.46 -3.12
C ARG A 118 -6.45 -4.56 -1.90
N PHE A 119 -6.07 -3.31 -2.09
CA PHE A 119 -6.06 -2.27 -1.07
C PHE A 119 -7.03 -1.16 -1.41
N ARG A 120 -7.61 -0.61 -0.35
CA ARG A 120 -8.36 0.64 -0.41
C ARG A 120 -7.95 1.53 0.72
N ILE A 121 -8.11 2.83 0.50
CA ILE A 121 -8.03 3.83 1.55
C ILE A 121 -9.45 4.21 1.94
N ARG A 122 -9.71 4.33 3.25
CA ARG A 122 -11.04 4.65 3.79
C ARG A 122 -10.96 5.83 4.73
N ALA A 123 -11.92 6.74 4.63
CA ALA A 123 -12.09 7.85 5.53
C ALA A 123 -12.62 7.36 6.89
N VAL A 124 -11.86 7.65 7.95
CA VAL A 124 -12.22 7.39 9.36
C VAL A 124 -12.50 8.69 10.12
N ASN A 125 -12.10 9.83 9.54
CA ASN A 125 -12.37 11.15 10.06
C ASN A 125 -12.41 12.17 8.93
N VAL A 126 -13.01 13.33 9.18
CA VAL A 126 -13.05 14.44 8.24
C VAL A 126 -12.40 15.65 8.91
N LYS A 127 -11.18 15.97 8.51
CA LYS A 127 -10.37 17.07 9.08
C LYS A 127 -9.81 18.00 8.01
N GLY A 128 -9.46 19.22 8.43
CA GLY A 128 -9.08 20.30 7.53
C GLY A 128 -10.29 20.89 6.80
N SER A 129 -10.02 21.72 5.79
CA SER A 129 -11.07 22.36 5.00
C SER A 129 -11.99 21.35 4.28
N ASN A 130 -13.30 21.45 4.52
CA ASN A 130 -14.30 20.62 3.84
C ASN A 130 -14.68 21.14 2.45
N ALA A 131 -14.29 22.37 2.12
CA ALA A 131 -14.60 23.00 0.83
C ALA A 131 -13.70 22.53 -0.31
N ASN A 132 -12.58 21.89 0.01
CA ASN A 132 -11.56 21.50 -0.96
C ASN A 132 -11.39 19.97 -1.02
N ALA A 133 -11.11 19.45 -2.22
CA ALA A 133 -10.69 18.07 -2.38
C ALA A 133 -9.38 17.79 -1.62
N LEU A 134 -9.18 16.54 -1.22
CA LEU A 134 -7.99 16.10 -0.48
C LEU A 134 -7.22 15.06 -1.31
N PRO A 135 -6.12 15.45 -1.97
CA PRO A 135 -5.20 14.49 -2.56
C PRO A 135 -4.48 13.73 -1.44
N VAL A 136 -4.32 12.42 -1.62
CA VAL A 136 -3.59 11.54 -0.73
C VAL A 136 -2.56 10.80 -1.56
N ASP A 137 -1.30 11.06 -1.26
CA ASP A 137 -0.17 10.38 -1.87
C ASP A 137 0.05 9.05 -1.14
N ILE A 138 0.27 8.00 -1.92
CA ILE A 138 0.40 6.63 -1.45
C ILE A 138 1.66 6.03 -2.04
N LYS A 139 2.50 5.46 -1.16
CA LYS A 139 3.60 4.57 -1.55
C LYS A 139 3.35 3.18 -0.97
N VAL A 140 3.45 2.16 -1.80
CA VAL A 140 3.40 0.76 -1.39
C VAL A 140 4.74 0.11 -1.69
N ARG A 141 5.34 -0.51 -0.68
CA ARG A 141 6.56 -1.30 -0.80
C ARG A 141 6.26 -2.76 -0.49
N SER A 142 6.60 -3.66 -1.40
CA SER A 142 6.61 -5.09 -1.12
C SER A 142 7.80 -5.44 -0.23
N ILE A 143 7.52 -6.04 0.93
CA ILE A 143 8.54 -6.49 1.90
C ILE A 143 9.01 -7.91 1.56
N SER A 144 8.11 -8.74 1.04
CA SER A 144 8.38 -10.11 0.58
C SER A 144 8.13 -10.19 -0.92
N GLN A 145 7.65 -11.33 -1.46
CA GLN A 145 7.56 -11.55 -2.91
C GLN A 145 6.20 -11.14 -3.48
N ASN A 146 6.25 -10.20 -4.42
CA ASN A 146 5.14 -9.76 -5.26
C ASN A 146 5.56 -9.80 -6.73
N THR A 147 4.74 -10.33 -7.62
CA THR A 147 5.05 -10.47 -9.05
C THR A 147 4.58 -9.27 -9.88
N GLY A 148 3.64 -8.47 -9.38
CA GLY A 148 3.11 -7.32 -10.11
C GLY A 148 2.08 -6.49 -9.35
N TRP A 149 1.62 -5.44 -10.01
CA TRP A 149 0.64 -4.48 -9.51
C TRP A 149 -0.48 -4.31 -10.54
N THR A 150 -1.72 -4.13 -10.09
CA THR A 150 -2.83 -3.70 -10.94
C THR A 150 -3.43 -2.44 -10.34
N SER A 151 -3.43 -1.32 -11.07
CA SER A 151 -3.95 -0.02 -10.61
C SER A 151 -5.08 0.46 -11.49
#